data_AF-A0A6A0JST0-F1
#
_entry.id   AF-A0A6A0JST0-F1
#
_cell.length_a   1.000
_cell.length_b   1.000
_cell.length_c   1.000
_cell.angle_alpha   90.00
_cell.angle_beta   90.00
_cell.angle_gamma   90.00
#
_symmetry.space_group_name_H-M   'P 1'
#
loop_
_entity.id
_entity.type
_entity.pdbx_description
1 polymer ?
#
loop_
_entity_poly.entity_id
_entity_poly.type
_entity_poly.pdbx_seq_one_letter_code
_entity_poly.pdbx_strand_id
1 'polypeptide(L)'
;MEISQTNFSSLLKESIRELDSSKRTNCENITIEISQCPSSEELLGTGIEDPLELLSLHEKIPHKNSLGYEEQIPEKIILFQKSIENVCSSEEEIKQIITETLLNEISPSNDLS
;
A
#
# COMPACT_ATOMS: atom_id res chain seq x y z
N MET A 1 -4.69 7.06 17.06
CA MET A 1 -4.50 8.52 16.89
C MET A 1 -5.22 8.95 15.62
N GLU A 2 -5.74 10.18 15.49
CA GLU A 2 -6.35 10.64 14.22
C GLU A 2 -5.53 11.79 13.63
N ILE A 3 -5.23 11.73 12.32
CA ILE A 3 -4.55 12.79 11.59
C ILE A 3 -5.31 13.19 10.33
N SER A 4 -5.02 14.38 9.80
CA SER A 4 -5.63 14.79 8.54
C SER A 4 -5.11 13.94 7.37
N GLN A 5 -5.93 13.74 6.34
CA GLN A 5 -5.51 13.05 5.11
C GLN A 5 -4.29 13.73 4.46
N THR A 6 -4.17 15.05 4.59
CA THR A 6 -3.01 15.82 4.11
C THR A 6 -1.74 15.48 4.90
N ASN A 7 -1.83 15.35 6.22
CA ASN A 7 -0.71 14.91 7.06
C ASN A 7 -0.33 13.47 6.71
N PHE A 8 -1.31 12.56 6.64
CA PHE A 8 -1.07 11.17 6.26
C PHE A 8 -0.39 11.04 4.89
N SER A 9 -0.86 11.81 3.90
CA SER A 9 -0.25 11.88 2.57
C SER A 9 1.18 12.44 2.61
N SER A 10 1.47 13.35 3.54
CA SER A 10 2.83 13.89 3.72
C SER A 10 3.74 12.82 4.31
N LEU A 11 3.30 12.12 5.35
CA LEU A 11 4.03 11.00 5.95
C LEU A 11 4.28 9.89 4.91
N LEU A 12 3.29 9.55 4.09
CA LEU A 12 3.47 8.60 2.98
C LEU A 12 4.58 9.02 2.02
N LYS A 13 4.61 10.30 1.63
CA LYS A 13 5.68 10.83 0.75
C LYS A 13 7.05 10.77 1.41
N GLU A 14 7.11 10.97 2.72
CA GLU A 14 8.35 10.83 3.50
C GLU A 14 8.79 9.37 3.57
N SER A 15 7.88 8.43 3.88
CA SER A 15 8.14 7.00 3.86
C SER A 15 8.68 6.51 2.51
N ILE A 16 8.10 6.97 1.38
CA ILE A 16 8.60 6.62 0.04
C ILE A 16 10.02 7.15 -0.19
N ARG A 17 10.40 8.30 0.37
CA ARG A 17 11.75 8.87 0.24
C ARG A 17 12.79 8.09 1.06
N GLU A 18 12.37 7.46 2.15
CA GLU A 18 13.22 6.61 2.99
C GLU A 18 13.51 5.24 2.36
N LEU A 19 12.71 4.82 1.38
CA LEU A 19 12.96 3.59 0.64
C LEU A 19 14.26 3.67 -0.19
N ASP A 20 14.94 2.53 -0.32
CA ASP A 20 16.11 2.41 -1.20
C ASP A 20 15.76 2.69 -2.67
N SER A 21 16.76 3.07 -3.47
CA SER A 21 16.56 3.47 -4.88
C SER A 21 15.86 2.40 -5.71
N SER A 22 16.18 1.12 -5.51
CA SER A 22 15.54 0.00 -6.21
C SER A 22 14.04 -0.11 -5.90
N LYS A 23 13.64 0.06 -4.64
CA LYS A 23 12.22 0.03 -4.24
C LYS A 23 11.47 1.25 -4.75
N ARG A 24 12.11 2.42 -4.75
CA ARG A 24 11.54 3.64 -5.35
C ARG A 24 11.25 3.49 -6.84
N THR A 25 12.14 2.85 -7.60
CA THR A 25 11.87 2.53 -9.01
C THR A 25 10.67 1.60 -9.17
N ASN A 26 10.49 0.61 -8.28
CA ASN A 26 9.31 -0.24 -8.32
C ASN A 26 8.01 0.52 -8.03
N CYS A 27 8.04 1.51 -7.12
CA CYS A 27 6.90 2.38 -6.89
C CYS A 27 6.45 3.14 -8.14
N GLU A 28 7.32 3.38 -9.13
CA GLU A 28 6.93 4.08 -10.37
C GLU A 28 5.89 3.29 -11.17
N ASN A 29 5.85 1.96 -11.00
CA ASN A 29 4.90 1.06 -11.66
C ASN A 29 3.72 0.67 -10.76
N ILE A 30 3.69 1.15 -9.50
CA ILE A 30 2.67 0.81 -8.51
C ILE A 30 1.89 2.07 -8.13
N THR A 31 0.57 2.03 -8.28
CA THR A 31 -0.30 3.10 -7.79
C THR A 31 -0.50 2.95 -6.28
N ILE A 32 -0.11 3.94 -5.48
CA ILE A 32 -0.37 3.93 -4.03
C ILE A 32 -1.56 4.83 -3.73
N GLU A 33 -2.62 4.26 -3.16
CA GLU A 33 -3.87 4.94 -2.81
C GLU A 33 -4.05 4.98 -1.28
N ILE A 34 -4.67 6.06 -0.78
CA ILE A 34 -5.07 6.18 0.63
C ILE A 34 -6.59 6.05 0.69
N SER A 35 -7.08 5.02 1.37
CA SER A 35 -8.49 4.83 1.69
C SER A 35 -8.73 5.01 3.19
N GLN A 36 -9.96 5.31 3.58
CA GLN A 36 -10.30 5.49 5.01
C GLN A 36 -10.41 4.15 5.74
N CYS A 37 -11.15 3.20 5.18
CA CYS A 37 -11.34 1.83 5.70
C CYS A 37 -11.50 0.87 4.51
N PRO A 38 -11.20 -0.42 4.69
CA PRO A 38 -11.50 -1.42 3.69
C PRO A 38 -13.01 -1.62 3.54
N SER A 39 -13.44 -1.80 2.31
CA SER A 39 -14.78 -2.26 1.94
C SER A 39 -14.94 -3.74 2.24
N SER A 40 -16.19 -4.20 2.30
CA SER A 40 -16.47 -5.63 2.48
C SER A 40 -15.88 -6.49 1.36
N GLU A 41 -15.78 -5.97 0.14
CA GLU A 41 -15.17 -6.67 -1.00
C GLU A 41 -13.65 -6.81 -0.84
N GLU A 42 -12.98 -5.74 -0.39
CA GLU A 42 -11.53 -5.75 -0.10
C GLU A 42 -11.16 -6.68 1.06
N LEU A 43 -12.09 -6.96 1.98
CA LEU A 43 -11.89 -7.95 3.04
C LEU A 43 -12.11 -9.39 2.59
N LEU A 44 -12.81 -9.62 1.47
CA LEU A 44 -13.06 -10.99 1.01
C LEU A 44 -11.74 -11.67 0.62
N GLY A 45 -11.50 -12.83 1.21
CA GLY A 45 -10.32 -13.64 0.92
C GLY A 45 -9.04 -13.24 1.68
N THR A 46 -9.08 -12.19 2.50
CA THR A 46 -7.96 -11.84 3.40
C THR A 46 -7.96 -12.68 4.68
N GLY A 47 -9.12 -13.22 5.06
CA GLY A 47 -9.30 -13.95 6.33
C GLY A 47 -9.42 -13.03 7.55
N ILE A 48 -9.49 -11.72 7.35
CA ILE A 48 -9.62 -10.72 8.41
C ILE A 48 -11.09 -10.44 8.69
N GLU A 49 -11.47 -10.48 9.97
CA GLU A 49 -12.84 -10.22 10.41
C GLU A 49 -13.08 -8.73 10.74
N ASP A 50 -12.09 -8.05 11.34
CA ASP A 50 -12.18 -6.63 11.67
C ASP A 50 -11.55 -5.77 10.56
N PRO A 51 -12.29 -4.86 9.90
CA PRO A 51 -11.73 -3.94 8.91
C PRO A 51 -10.52 -3.14 9.40
N LEU A 52 -10.42 -2.86 10.71
CA LEU A 52 -9.32 -2.10 11.28
C LEU A 52 -8.03 -2.91 11.43
N GLU A 53 -8.07 -4.23 11.24
CA GLU A 53 -6.88 -5.10 11.24
C GLU A 53 -6.21 -5.17 9.87
N LEU A 54 -6.90 -4.81 8.79
CA LEU A 54 -6.32 -4.74 7.45
C LEU A 54 -5.65 -3.37 7.25
N LEU A 55 -4.32 -3.32 7.32
CA LEU A 55 -3.53 -2.09 7.16
C LEU A 55 -3.33 -1.69 5.69
N SER A 56 -3.14 -2.67 4.82
CA SER A 56 -2.94 -2.49 3.39
C SER A 56 -3.57 -3.60 2.56
N LEU A 57 -3.82 -3.32 1.29
CA LEU A 57 -4.18 -4.32 0.30
C LEU A 57 -3.37 -4.10 -0.98
N HIS A 58 -2.72 -5.17 -1.46
CA HIS A 58 -2.02 -5.16 -2.75
C HIS A 58 -2.87 -5.87 -3.80
N GLU A 59 -3.39 -5.08 -4.74
CA GLU A 59 -4.21 -5.56 -5.85
C GLU A 59 -3.41 -5.58 -7.15
N LYS A 60 -3.46 -6.71 -7.85
CA LYS A 60 -3.05 -6.82 -9.25
C LYS A 60 -4.30 -6.72 -10.09
N ILE A 61 -4.42 -5.69 -10.92
CA ILE A 61 -5.63 -5.46 -11.71
C ILE A 61 -5.46 -6.16 -13.07
N PRO A 62 -6.05 -7.37 -13.28
CA PRO A 62 -5.87 -8.07 -14.55
C PRO A 62 -6.55 -7.29 -15.67
N HIS A 63 -5.76 -6.63 -16.53
CA HIS A 63 -6.26 -6.12 -17.80
C HIS A 63 -6.46 -7.29 -18.76
N LYS A 64 -7.72 -7.62 -19.06
CA LYS A 64 -8.06 -8.48 -20.19
C LYS A 64 -7.90 -7.69 -21.48
N ASN A 65 -6.70 -7.72 -22.05
CA ASN A 65 -6.54 -7.29 -23.42
C ASN A 65 -7.03 -8.38 -24.39
N SER A 66 -7.88 -7.98 -25.33
CA SER A 66 -8.47 -8.86 -26.35
C SER A 66 -7.45 -9.42 -27.36
N LEU A 67 -6.16 -9.10 -27.20
CA LEU A 67 -5.09 -9.35 -28.17
C LEU A 67 -3.96 -10.26 -27.65
N GLY A 68 -4.01 -10.75 -26.41
CA GLY A 68 -3.04 -11.75 -25.91
C GLY A 68 -1.61 -11.26 -25.73
N TYR A 69 -1.38 -9.94 -25.64
CA TYR A 69 -0.09 -9.36 -25.27
C TYR A 69 -0.02 -9.11 -23.76
N GLU A 70 1.16 -9.35 -23.18
CA GLU A 70 1.51 -8.98 -21.81
C GLU A 70 1.61 -7.45 -21.69
N GLU A 71 0.48 -6.79 -21.49
CA GLU A 71 0.52 -5.46 -20.90
C GLU A 71 0.93 -5.59 -19.44
N GLN A 72 1.82 -4.71 -18.99
CA GLN A 72 2.20 -4.61 -17.58
C GLN A 72 0.92 -4.48 -16.77
N ILE A 73 0.62 -5.49 -15.96
CA ILE A 73 -0.55 -5.53 -15.09
C ILE A 73 -0.39 -4.38 -14.10
N PRO A 74 -1.24 -3.34 -14.13
CA PRO A 74 -1.11 -2.24 -13.18
C PRO A 74 -1.32 -2.77 -11.77
N GLU A 75 -0.34 -2.51 -10.92
CA GLU A 75 -0.37 -2.87 -9.52
C GLU A 75 -0.84 -1.67 -8.69
N LYS A 76 -1.63 -1.95 -7.66
CA LYS A 76 -2.14 -0.92 -6.74
C LYS A 76 -1.95 -1.38 -5.30
N ILE A 77 -1.39 -0.51 -4.47
CA ILE A 77 -1.34 -0.69 -3.02
C ILE A 77 -2.31 0.31 -2.41
N ILE A 78 -3.26 -0.17 -1.62
CA ILE A 78 -4.19 0.66 -0.86
C ILE A 78 -3.70 0.65 0.59
N LEU A 79 -3.52 1.83 1.18
CA LEU A 79 -3.26 1.99 2.62
C LEU A 79 -4.54 2.46 3.30
N PHE A 80 -4.95 1.76 4.36
CA PHE A 80 -6.16 2.09 5.11
C PHE A 80 -5.81 2.97 6.30
N GLN A 81 -6.09 4.26 6.16
CA GLN A 81 -5.71 5.30 7.13
C GLN A 81 -6.24 4.97 8.53
N LYS A 82 -7.53 4.62 8.68
CA LYS A 82 -8.11 4.34 10.01
C LYS A 82 -7.52 3.09 10.65
N SER A 83 -7.18 2.08 9.87
CA SER A 83 -6.55 0.86 10.36
C SER A 83 -5.16 1.17 10.94
N ILE A 84 -4.35 1.95 10.21
CA ILE A 84 -3.02 2.37 10.66
C ILE A 84 -3.12 3.31 11.88
N GLU A 85 -4.05 4.26 11.85
CA GLU A 85 -4.36 5.16 12.95
C GLU A 85 -4.80 4.43 14.23
N ASN A 86 -5.48 3.29 14.09
CA ASN A 86 -5.97 2.48 15.21
C ASN A 86 -4.82 1.77 15.95
N VAL A 87 -3.76 1.38 15.24
CA VAL A 87 -2.61 0.68 15.82
C VAL A 87 -1.47 1.62 16.25
N CYS A 88 -1.50 2.89 15.83
CA CYS A 88 -0.46 3.88 16.13
C CYS A 88 -0.88 4.94 17.17
N SER A 89 0.10 5.36 17.96
CA SER A 89 -0.02 6.39 19.01
C SER A 89 0.63 7.72 18.66
N SER A 90 1.40 7.80 17.55
CA SER A 90 2.09 9.02 17.11
C SER A 90 2.23 9.11 15.58
N GLU A 91 2.48 10.32 15.04
CA GLU A 91 2.78 10.51 13.60
C GLU A 91 4.06 9.76 13.18
N GLU A 92 5.06 9.66 14.07
CA GLU A 92 6.28 8.89 13.81
C GLU A 92 6.00 7.38 13.71
N GLU A 93 5.14 6.83 14.56
CA GLU A 93 4.70 5.43 14.44
C GLU A 93 3.90 5.19 13.16
N ILE A 94 3.04 6.14 12.77
CA ILE A 94 2.32 6.07 11.48
C ILE A 94 3.31 6.00 10.33
N LYS A 95 4.31 6.90 10.29
CA LYS A 95 5.36 6.89 9.27
C LYS A 95 6.10 5.55 9.24
N GLN A 96 6.46 5.02 10.40
CA GLN A 96 7.17 3.75 10.52
C GLN A 96 6.32 2.59 9.95
N ILE A 97 5.05 2.47 10.37
CA ILE A 97 4.14 1.44 9.89
C ILE A 97 3.93 1.55 8.37
N ILE A 98 3.78 2.78 7.84
CA ILE A 98 3.68 2.98 6.39
C ILE A 98 4.96 2.49 5.69
N THR A 99 6.14 2.87 6.18
CA THR A 99 7.42 2.44 5.60
C THR A 99 7.58 0.92 5.63
N GLU A 100 7.31 0.28 6.77
CA GLU A 100 7.36 -1.18 6.91
C GLU A 100 6.36 -1.89 5.98
N THR A 101 5.14 -1.36 5.88
CA THR A 101 4.11 -1.87 4.97
C THR A 101 4.57 -1.81 3.52
N LEU A 102 5.08 -0.66 3.08
CA LEU A 102 5.61 -0.50 1.72
C LEU A 102 6.80 -1.41 1.44
N LEU A 103 7.69 -1.61 2.40
CA LEU A 103 8.84 -2.52 2.26
C LEU A 103 8.42 -3.99 2.05
N ASN A 104 7.35 -4.41 2.72
CA ASN A 104 6.78 -5.75 2.61
C ASN A 104 6.02 -5.95 1.29
N GLU A 105 5.15 -5.01 0.93
CA GLU A 105 4.31 -5.11 -0.27
C GLU A 105 5.12 -4.94 -1.55
N ILE A 106 6.02 -3.96 -1.56
CA ILE A 106 6.94 -3.77 -2.69
C ILE A 106 8.00 -4.85 -2.55
N SER A 107 7.77 -6.02 -3.13
CA SER A 107 8.80 -7.05 -3.25
C SER A 107 10.05 -6.46 -3.91
N PRO A 108 11.28 -6.83 -3.50
CA PRO A 108 12.44 -6.52 -4.33
C PRO A 108 12.15 -7.13 -5.71
N SER A 109 12.26 -6.32 -6.76
CA SER A 109 12.15 -6.82 -8.12
C SER A 109 13.16 -7.94 -8.21
N ASN A 110 12.64 -9.15 -8.29
CA ASN A 110 13.44 -10.34 -8.29
C ASN A 110 14.08 -10.43 -9.67
N ASP A 111 15.11 -9.63 -9.88
CA ASP A 111 16.21 -9.95 -10.80
C ASP A 111 16.91 -11.19 -10.22
N LEU A 112 16.20 -12.33 -10.17
CA LEU A 112 16.85 -13.62 -10.16
C LEU A 112 17.23 -13.89 -11.62
N SER A 113 18.49 -13.58 -11.91
CA SER A 113 19.49 -14.49 -12.49
C SER A 113 19.04 -15.39 -13.64
#